data_AF-A0A8J2Z6H5-F1
#
_entry.id   AF-A0A8J2Z6H5-F1
#
_cell.length_a   1.000
_cell.length_b   1.000
_cell.length_c   1.000
_cell.angle_alpha   90.00
_cell.angle_beta   90.00
_cell.angle_gamma   90.00
#
_symmetry.space_group_name_H-M   'P 1'
#
loop_
_entity.id
_entity.type
_entity.pdbx_description
1 polymer ?
#
loop_
_entity_poly.entity_id
_entity_poly.type
_entity_poly.pdbx_seq_one_letter_code
_entity_poly.pdbx_strand_id
1 'polypeptide(L)'
;MFRTNKKSLSAVMALSLMGCAALSNADARSELILENNCPYPVTFKLDGDNAGSSFSTEVLPNQYHLAGRYTNSNTFSHTTSDIHISFAPSTDAKARSGSVQYLLNNGWTSNNTTFKKLNGEIEVEHGNLAQDYQKSWHSYTLSGNYNIPSFTVSACSSALSIKGSALEYVNRVLIFGDSLSDQGNIYKFSGGLIPKSIPYYTGMFSNGNVWAVQLKNMLKPYGVEVSNYSVGGATVVLSPSWASQGLPYNLAAEVKMYQLDKQSWSQGENKLAIFFIGANDYLTADKSMSKEAMDHAVSQIVGKIISSIGEVGADNALIIGLPNLALTIESKELGNEAVLSYMSNLHNTLLKQFAASQSNVKFIGIDAMFESMLKDPEQFNQTYHTRLDPKVIGQSCWQGGYFATHLNAESEDPNAFYRMLLMKNSTGENNLEYINKVPLSADIKATIMASTSGQMCNDPWRYVFWDHVHPTYQVQKALYQYVMHQIRVK
;
A
#
# COMPACT_ATOMS: atom_id res chain seq x y z
N MET A 1 36.77 -62.82 -21.85
CA MET A 1 37.55 -61.65 -21.41
C MET A 1 36.77 -60.39 -21.78
N PHE A 2 35.92 -59.88 -20.88
CA PHE A 2 35.07 -58.72 -21.16
C PHE A 2 35.25 -57.65 -20.08
N ARG A 3 35.35 -56.41 -20.58
CA ARG A 3 35.57 -55.14 -19.87
C ARG A 3 34.50 -54.87 -18.81
N THR A 4 34.97 -54.34 -17.68
CA THR A 4 34.20 -53.91 -16.52
C THR A 4 33.28 -52.73 -16.82
N ASN A 5 32.00 -52.85 -16.48
CA ASN A 5 31.04 -51.74 -16.43
C ASN A 5 30.49 -51.65 -15.00
N LYS A 6 31.06 -50.76 -14.17
CA LYS A 6 30.51 -50.38 -12.87
C LYS A 6 29.32 -49.44 -13.10
N LYS A 7 28.17 -49.99 -13.46
CA LYS A 7 26.86 -49.35 -13.30
C LYS A 7 26.05 -50.24 -12.37
N SER A 8 25.62 -49.67 -11.25
CA SER A 8 24.63 -50.18 -10.28
C SER A 8 25.20 -50.12 -8.85
N LEU A 9 25.31 -48.92 -8.28
CA LEU A 9 25.16 -48.73 -6.82
C LEU A 9 25.02 -47.24 -6.40
N SER A 10 24.62 -46.34 -7.29
CA SER A 10 24.49 -44.89 -6.98
C SER A 10 23.10 -44.31 -7.25
N ALA A 11 22.10 -45.14 -7.57
CA ALA A 11 20.74 -44.68 -7.90
C ALA A 11 19.74 -44.72 -6.72
N VAL A 12 20.14 -45.14 -5.52
CA VAL A 12 19.22 -45.25 -4.35
C VAL A 12 19.56 -44.26 -3.22
N MET A 13 20.63 -43.48 -3.35
CA MET A 13 21.06 -42.49 -2.34
C MET A 13 21.12 -41.06 -2.87
N ALA A 14 20.26 -40.72 -3.84
CA ALA A 14 20.11 -39.34 -4.33
C ALA A 14 18.66 -38.83 -4.29
N LEU A 15 17.68 -39.68 -3.94
CA LEU A 15 16.27 -39.26 -3.80
C LEU A 15 15.85 -38.90 -2.37
N SER A 16 16.72 -39.04 -1.37
CA SER A 16 16.39 -38.76 0.03
C SER A 16 16.92 -37.41 0.56
N LEU A 17 17.65 -36.62 -0.24
CA LEU A 17 18.23 -35.35 0.20
C LEU A 17 17.60 -34.10 -0.46
N MET A 18 16.83 -34.26 -1.54
CA MET A 18 15.95 -33.18 -2.04
C MET A 18 14.57 -33.15 -1.38
N GLY A 19 14.21 -34.20 -0.61
CA GLY A 19 12.97 -34.26 0.15
C GLY A 19 13.01 -33.55 1.52
N CYS A 20 14.20 -33.22 2.04
CA CYS A 20 14.34 -32.62 3.38
C CYS A 20 14.54 -31.10 3.38
N ALA A 21 14.78 -30.46 2.22
CA ALA A 21 14.81 -28.99 2.14
C ALA A 21 13.40 -28.38 1.93
N ALA A 22 12.41 -29.22 1.62
CA ALA A 22 10.99 -28.89 1.61
C ALA A 22 10.30 -29.39 2.89
N LEU A 23 10.99 -29.37 4.04
CA LEU A 23 10.31 -29.16 5.31
C LEU A 23 9.77 -27.72 5.31
N SER A 24 8.74 -27.51 4.52
CA SER A 24 7.85 -26.37 4.57
C SER A 24 7.35 -26.28 6.00
N ASN A 25 7.87 -25.33 6.78
CA ASN A 25 7.29 -25.00 8.06
C ASN A 25 5.91 -24.42 7.75
N ALA A 26 4.90 -25.27 7.69
CA ALA A 26 3.53 -24.85 7.45
C ALA A 26 3.12 -24.01 8.65
N ASP A 27 3.00 -22.71 8.42
CA ASP A 27 2.81 -21.70 9.45
C ASP A 27 1.96 -20.60 8.82
N ALA A 28 0.64 -20.78 8.87
CA ALA A 28 -0.31 -19.81 8.40
C ALA A 28 -0.56 -18.79 9.51
N ARG A 29 -0.08 -17.57 9.30
CA ARG A 29 -0.28 -16.45 10.22
C ARG A 29 -1.12 -15.38 9.58
N SER A 30 -1.97 -14.73 10.37
CA SER A 30 -2.69 -13.53 9.95
C SER A 30 -2.88 -12.58 11.11
N GLU A 31 -3.14 -11.31 10.84
CA GLU A 31 -3.62 -10.35 11.83
C GLU A 31 -5.07 -9.97 11.53
N LEU A 32 -5.88 -9.74 12.56
CA LEU A 32 -7.26 -9.29 12.40
C LEU A 32 -7.44 -7.87 12.93
N ILE A 33 -8.14 -7.06 12.17
CA ILE A 33 -8.56 -5.70 12.54
C ILE A 33 -10.09 -5.69 12.53
N LEU A 34 -10.71 -5.25 13.61
CA LEU A 34 -12.15 -5.10 13.71
C LEU A 34 -12.48 -3.64 13.53
N GLU A 35 -13.41 -3.30 12.67
CA GLU A 35 -13.77 -1.91 12.37
C GLU A 35 -15.26 -1.69 12.58
N ASN A 36 -15.64 -0.65 13.30
CA ASN A 36 -17.04 -0.28 13.48
C ASN A 36 -17.40 0.91 12.59
N ASN A 37 -18.11 0.65 11.49
CA ASN A 37 -18.71 1.70 10.66
C ASN A 37 -20.18 2.00 11.04
N CYS A 38 -20.71 1.36 12.09
CA CYS A 38 -22.03 1.68 12.62
C CYS A 38 -22.01 3.06 13.32
N PRO A 39 -23.14 3.80 13.32
CA PRO A 39 -23.26 5.08 14.03
C PRO A 39 -23.41 4.92 15.56
N TYR A 40 -23.32 3.69 16.08
CA TYR A 40 -23.44 3.34 17.49
C TYR A 40 -22.35 2.32 17.90
N PRO A 41 -22.00 2.23 19.21
CA PRO A 41 -21.08 1.23 19.69
C PRO A 41 -21.54 -0.19 19.35
N VAL A 42 -20.61 -1.04 18.94
CA VAL A 42 -20.84 -2.46 18.71
C VAL A 42 -19.87 -3.27 19.53
N THR A 43 -20.35 -4.39 20.05
CA THR A 43 -19.50 -5.40 20.66
C THR A 43 -19.15 -6.43 19.60
N PHE A 44 -17.87 -6.53 19.28
CA PHE A 44 -17.35 -7.65 18.51
C PHE A 44 -17.06 -8.83 19.42
N LYS A 45 -17.45 -10.02 18.98
CA LYS A 45 -17.10 -11.30 19.61
C LYS A 45 -16.35 -12.15 18.60
N LEU A 46 -15.17 -12.61 19.01
CA LEU A 46 -14.34 -13.56 18.27
C LEU A 46 -14.31 -14.85 19.06
N ASP A 47 -14.72 -15.94 18.41
CA ASP A 47 -14.85 -17.26 19.01
C ASP A 47 -14.29 -18.28 18.02
N GLY A 48 -13.13 -18.85 18.34
CA GLY A 48 -12.46 -19.79 17.47
C GLY A 48 -11.69 -20.85 18.24
N ASP A 49 -10.97 -21.66 17.48
CA ASP A 49 -10.02 -22.63 18.03
C ASP A 49 -8.78 -21.95 18.66
N ASN A 50 -7.78 -22.76 18.99
CA ASN A 50 -6.55 -22.29 19.64
C ASN A 50 -5.62 -21.48 18.70
N ALA A 51 -6.04 -21.10 17.50
CA ALA A 51 -5.22 -20.31 16.59
C ALA A 51 -5.00 -18.88 17.06
N GLY A 52 -5.87 -18.35 17.91
CA GLY A 52 -5.77 -16.99 18.44
C GLY A 52 -6.54 -16.82 19.74
N SER A 53 -6.69 -15.57 20.17
CA SER A 53 -7.46 -15.25 21.37
C SER A 53 -8.94 -15.15 21.04
N SER A 54 -9.78 -15.96 21.71
CA SER A 54 -11.22 -15.72 21.76
C SER A 54 -11.50 -14.62 22.79
N PHE A 55 -12.18 -13.56 22.37
CA PHE A 55 -12.51 -12.43 23.24
C PHE A 55 -13.75 -11.69 22.76
N SER A 56 -14.23 -10.79 23.62
CA SER A 56 -15.25 -9.82 23.28
C SER A 56 -14.73 -8.42 23.57
N THR A 57 -14.93 -7.48 22.65
CA THR A 57 -14.49 -6.09 22.83
C THR A 57 -15.56 -5.14 22.30
N GLU A 58 -15.78 -4.04 23.01
CA GLU A 58 -16.59 -2.94 22.50
C GLU A 58 -15.74 -2.05 21.60
N VAL A 59 -16.29 -1.72 20.43
CA VAL A 59 -15.70 -0.81 19.45
C VAL A 59 -16.72 0.30 19.24
N LEU A 60 -16.38 1.53 19.65
CA LEU A 60 -17.26 2.70 19.49
C LEU A 60 -17.44 3.06 18.00
N PRO A 61 -18.41 3.91 17.64
CA PRO A 61 -18.56 4.35 16.25
C PRO A 61 -17.24 4.84 15.67
N ASN A 62 -16.97 4.46 14.43
CA ASN A 62 -15.82 4.93 13.67
C ASN A 62 -14.47 4.59 14.35
N GLN A 63 -14.43 3.45 15.04
CA GLN A 63 -13.20 2.89 15.62
C GLN A 63 -12.75 1.68 14.85
N TYR A 64 -11.47 1.35 15.03
CA TYR A 64 -11.02 -0.01 14.85
C TYR A 64 -10.34 -0.54 16.11
N HIS A 65 -10.25 -1.86 16.20
CA HIS A 65 -9.57 -2.59 17.26
C HIS A 65 -8.67 -3.65 16.62
N LEU A 66 -7.38 -3.64 16.97
CA LEU A 66 -6.46 -4.70 16.56
C LEU A 66 -6.76 -5.95 17.39
N ALA A 67 -7.41 -6.94 16.79
CA ALA A 67 -7.74 -8.21 17.44
C ALA A 67 -6.51 -9.10 17.67
N GLY A 68 -5.39 -8.75 17.04
CA GLY A 68 -4.11 -9.44 17.20
C GLY A 68 -3.87 -10.52 16.15
N ARG A 69 -2.89 -11.38 16.45
CA ARG A 69 -2.39 -12.39 15.53
C ARG A 69 -3.07 -13.74 15.74
N TYR A 70 -3.41 -14.38 14.63
CA TYR A 70 -3.93 -15.74 14.54
C TYR A 70 -2.90 -16.59 13.80
N THR A 71 -2.61 -17.78 14.33
CA THR A 71 -1.58 -18.70 13.82
C THR A 71 -2.14 -20.11 13.78
N ASN A 72 -2.14 -20.71 12.59
CA ASN A 72 -2.36 -22.13 12.40
C ASN A 72 -1.08 -22.77 11.86
N SER A 73 -0.44 -23.59 12.69
CA SER A 73 0.79 -24.33 12.34
C SER A 73 0.55 -25.83 12.18
N ASN A 74 -0.71 -26.29 12.17
CA ASN A 74 -1.04 -27.70 12.02
C ASN A 74 -0.83 -28.17 10.58
N THR A 75 -0.07 -29.26 10.38
CA THR A 75 0.37 -29.77 9.08
C THR A 75 -0.37 -31.01 8.58
N PHE A 76 -0.98 -31.80 9.48
CA PHE A 76 -1.51 -33.13 9.16
C PHE A 76 -2.99 -33.31 9.46
N SER A 77 -3.45 -32.87 10.62
CA SER A 77 -4.87 -32.90 11.04
C SER A 77 -5.26 -31.51 11.52
N HIS A 78 -6.48 -31.05 11.27
CA HIS A 78 -6.93 -29.70 11.64
C HIS A 78 -6.05 -28.61 11.01
N THR A 79 -5.72 -28.78 9.73
CA THR A 79 -4.97 -27.77 8.95
C THR A 79 -5.77 -26.49 8.71
N THR A 80 -7.02 -26.44 9.15
CA THR A 80 -7.87 -25.25 9.08
C THR A 80 -8.33 -24.87 10.47
N SER A 81 -8.06 -23.62 10.83
CA SER A 81 -8.57 -22.99 12.03
C SER A 81 -9.84 -22.26 11.69
N ASP A 82 -10.88 -22.46 12.50
CA ASP A 82 -12.22 -21.94 12.29
C ASP A 82 -12.53 -20.90 13.37
N ILE A 83 -12.64 -19.65 12.95
CA ILE A 83 -12.88 -18.50 13.81
C ILE A 83 -14.20 -17.84 13.39
N HIS A 84 -15.13 -17.73 14.32
CA HIS A 84 -16.38 -17.02 14.13
C HIS A 84 -16.22 -15.60 14.65
N ILE A 85 -16.43 -14.63 13.76
CA ILE A 85 -16.38 -13.21 14.08
C ILE A 85 -17.79 -12.67 13.95
N SER A 86 -18.31 -12.08 15.01
CA SER A 86 -19.64 -11.48 15.01
C SER A 86 -19.58 -10.09 15.65
N PHE A 87 -20.52 -9.23 15.27
CA PHE A 87 -20.79 -8.01 16.01
C PHE A 87 -22.27 -7.90 16.32
N ALA A 88 -22.56 -7.31 17.46
CA ALA A 88 -23.90 -6.91 17.86
C ALA A 88 -23.86 -5.48 18.45
N PRO A 89 -24.95 -4.72 18.37
CA PRO A 89 -25.05 -3.42 19.02
C PRO A 89 -24.85 -3.56 20.53
N SER A 90 -24.08 -2.67 21.16
CA SER A 90 -23.83 -2.76 22.60
C SER A 90 -25.07 -2.43 23.45
N THR A 91 -26.01 -1.64 22.92
CA THR A 91 -27.12 -1.06 23.71
C THR A 91 -28.51 -1.31 23.14
N ASP A 92 -28.67 -1.45 21.82
CA ASP A 92 -29.97 -1.68 21.16
C ASP A 92 -30.00 -3.02 20.42
N ALA A 93 -30.61 -4.05 21.03
CA ALA A 93 -30.69 -5.39 20.47
C ALA A 93 -31.44 -5.49 19.12
N LYS A 94 -32.13 -4.44 18.67
CA LYS A 94 -32.80 -4.38 17.35
C LYS A 94 -31.94 -3.73 16.26
N ALA A 95 -30.83 -3.11 16.63
CA ALA A 95 -29.91 -2.52 15.67
C ALA A 95 -29.12 -3.60 14.91
N ARG A 96 -28.40 -3.19 13.86
CA ARG A 96 -27.78 -4.11 12.89
C ARG A 96 -26.74 -4.99 13.59
N SER A 97 -26.71 -6.26 13.21
CA SER A 97 -25.69 -7.23 13.60
C SER A 97 -25.16 -7.93 12.36
N GLY A 98 -24.09 -8.70 12.51
CA GLY A 98 -23.55 -9.52 11.44
C GLY A 98 -22.50 -10.48 11.93
N SER A 99 -22.24 -11.50 11.13
CA SER A 99 -21.24 -12.50 11.43
C SER A 99 -20.62 -13.11 10.18
N VAL A 100 -19.35 -13.46 10.29
CA VAL A 100 -18.52 -14.05 9.26
C VAL A 100 -17.73 -15.20 9.86
N GLN A 101 -17.65 -16.29 9.12
CA GLN A 101 -16.75 -17.40 9.41
C GLN A 101 -15.41 -17.12 8.75
N TYR A 102 -14.35 -17.08 9.54
CA TYR A 102 -12.98 -16.94 9.10
C TYR A 102 -12.26 -18.29 9.21
N LEU A 103 -11.92 -18.85 8.05
CA LEU A 103 -11.16 -20.09 7.92
C LEU A 103 -9.69 -19.77 7.59
N LEU A 104 -8.77 -20.09 8.50
CA LEU A 104 -7.32 -19.96 8.31
C LEU A 104 -6.71 -21.32 8.02
N ASN A 105 -6.43 -21.59 6.75
CA ASN A 105 -5.89 -22.86 6.28
C ASN A 105 -4.36 -22.80 6.11
N ASN A 106 -3.68 -23.69 6.82
CA ASN A 106 -2.26 -23.98 6.71
C ASN A 106 -2.01 -25.07 5.67
N GLY A 107 -1.70 -24.66 4.45
CA GLY A 107 -1.43 -25.59 3.35
C GLY A 107 0.06 -25.88 3.20
N TRP A 108 0.37 -27.06 2.66
CA TRP A 108 1.73 -27.53 2.43
C TRP A 108 2.57 -26.61 1.52
N THR A 109 1.97 -26.12 0.45
CA THR A 109 2.64 -25.25 -0.53
C THR A 109 2.28 -23.78 -0.33
N SER A 110 1.07 -23.51 0.14
CA SER A 110 0.50 -22.18 0.30
C SER A 110 -0.58 -22.20 1.36
N ASN A 111 -0.62 -21.16 2.18
CA ASN A 111 -1.71 -20.87 3.09
C ASN A 111 -2.88 -20.29 2.30
N ASN A 112 -4.08 -20.46 2.84
CA ASN A 112 -5.28 -19.83 2.30
C ASN A 112 -6.18 -19.34 3.43
N THR A 113 -6.84 -18.21 3.22
CA THR A 113 -7.97 -17.79 4.05
C THR A 113 -9.26 -17.86 3.25
N THR A 114 -10.35 -18.13 3.94
CA THR A 114 -11.69 -17.89 3.41
C THR A 114 -12.53 -17.20 4.47
N PHE A 115 -13.15 -16.08 4.10
CA PHE A 115 -14.17 -15.42 4.90
C PHE A 115 -15.53 -15.65 4.26
N LYS A 116 -16.39 -16.39 4.96
CA LYS A 116 -17.75 -16.73 4.51
C LYS A 116 -18.76 -15.93 5.30
N LYS A 117 -19.58 -15.16 4.61
CA LYS A 117 -20.66 -14.42 5.27
C LYS A 117 -21.66 -15.42 5.86
N LEU A 118 -21.91 -15.29 7.17
CA LEU A 118 -22.93 -16.09 7.84
C LEU A 118 -24.25 -15.33 7.88
N ASN A 119 -24.24 -14.08 8.37
CA ASN A 119 -25.42 -13.22 8.37
C ASN A 119 -25.08 -11.72 8.47
N GLY A 120 -26.11 -10.90 8.24
CA GLY A 120 -26.10 -9.49 8.62
C GLY A 120 -25.19 -8.58 7.80
N GLU A 121 -24.89 -7.40 8.34
CA GLU A 121 -24.14 -6.35 7.65
C GLU A 121 -22.67 -6.35 8.08
N ILE A 122 -21.94 -7.39 7.67
CA ILE A 122 -20.51 -7.53 7.92
C ILE A 122 -19.74 -7.54 6.60
N GLU A 123 -18.59 -6.89 6.58
CA GLU A 123 -17.68 -6.80 5.44
C GLU A 123 -16.30 -7.33 5.79
N VAL A 124 -15.56 -7.78 4.77
CA VAL A 124 -14.15 -8.11 4.90
C VAL A 124 -13.40 -7.37 3.80
N GLU A 125 -12.32 -6.68 4.17
CA GLU A 125 -11.59 -5.79 3.27
C GLU A 125 -12.51 -4.76 2.57
N HIS A 126 -13.56 -4.30 3.27
CA HIS A 126 -14.58 -3.40 2.75
C HIS A 126 -15.35 -3.94 1.53
N GLY A 127 -15.36 -5.27 1.38
CA GLY A 127 -16.23 -5.99 0.46
C GLY A 127 -17.46 -6.53 1.18
N ASN A 128 -18.64 -6.36 0.59
CA ASN A 128 -19.94 -6.78 1.13
C ASN A 128 -20.17 -8.30 1.26
N LEU A 129 -19.14 -9.10 0.94
CA LEU A 129 -19.15 -10.56 0.92
C LEU A 129 -20.33 -11.17 0.14
N ALA A 130 -20.74 -10.56 -0.98
CA ALA A 130 -21.67 -11.20 -1.92
C ALA A 130 -21.13 -12.54 -2.46
N GLN A 131 -19.81 -12.68 -2.46
CA GLN A 131 -19.07 -13.94 -2.61
C GLN A 131 -18.07 -14.04 -1.47
N ASP A 132 -17.67 -15.27 -1.13
CA ASP A 132 -16.61 -15.54 -0.16
C ASP A 132 -15.35 -14.74 -0.51
N TYR A 133 -14.78 -14.06 0.47
CA TYR A 133 -13.47 -13.45 0.29
C TYR A 133 -12.39 -14.50 0.52
N GLN A 134 -11.47 -14.66 -0.43
CA GLN A 134 -10.40 -15.63 -0.37
C GLN A 134 -9.06 -14.97 -0.67
N LYS A 135 -8.01 -15.37 0.04
CA LYS A 135 -6.64 -14.89 -0.20
C LYS A 135 -5.66 -16.01 0.12
N SER A 136 -4.74 -16.29 -0.80
CA SER A 136 -3.66 -17.26 -0.60
C SER A 136 -2.30 -16.58 -0.51
N TRP A 137 -1.40 -17.15 0.28
CA TRP A 137 -0.03 -16.64 0.45
C TRP A 137 0.93 -17.75 0.88
N HIS A 138 2.22 -17.54 0.71
CA HIS A 138 3.25 -18.42 1.28
C HIS A 138 3.63 -17.94 2.68
N SER A 139 3.89 -18.87 3.61
CA SER A 139 4.30 -18.56 4.99
C SER A 139 5.54 -17.66 5.09
N TYR A 140 6.42 -17.77 4.10
CA TYR A 140 7.67 -17.02 4.04
C TYR A 140 7.75 -16.18 2.77
N THR A 141 8.36 -15.01 2.89
CA THR A 141 8.81 -14.23 1.75
C THR A 141 10.04 -14.89 1.11
N LEU A 142 10.43 -14.43 -0.08
CA LEU A 142 11.69 -14.85 -0.74
C LEU A 142 12.93 -14.55 0.13
N SER A 143 12.83 -13.59 1.04
CA SER A 143 13.87 -13.20 2.00
C SER A 143 13.84 -14.00 3.31
N GLY A 144 12.98 -15.02 3.42
CA GLY A 144 12.92 -15.91 4.59
C GLY A 144 12.21 -15.32 5.82
N ASN A 145 11.58 -14.16 5.70
CA ASN A 145 10.78 -13.56 6.78
C ASN A 145 9.35 -14.12 6.75
N TYR A 146 8.67 -14.14 7.90
CA TYR A 146 7.24 -14.48 7.95
C TYR A 146 6.41 -13.48 7.14
N ASN A 147 5.54 -14.01 6.28
CA ASN A 147 4.54 -13.24 5.56
C ASN A 147 3.19 -13.36 6.28
N ILE A 148 2.79 -12.29 6.96
CA ILE A 148 1.61 -12.25 7.83
C ILE A 148 0.62 -11.24 7.23
N PRO A 149 -0.37 -11.66 6.42
CA PRO A 149 -1.42 -10.76 5.97
C PRO A 149 -2.29 -10.30 7.14
N SER A 150 -2.69 -9.03 7.15
CA SER A 150 -3.77 -8.56 8.03
C SER A 150 -5.09 -8.47 7.27
N PHE A 151 -6.20 -8.73 7.96
CA PHE A 151 -7.54 -8.64 7.41
C PHE A 151 -8.42 -7.71 8.26
N THR A 152 -9.13 -6.80 7.61
CA THR A 152 -10.11 -5.94 8.27
C THR A 152 -11.52 -6.50 8.13
N VAL A 153 -12.18 -6.72 9.26
CA VAL A 153 -13.59 -7.12 9.36
C VAL A 153 -14.40 -5.94 9.87
N SER A 154 -15.32 -5.45 9.06
CA SER A 154 -16.06 -4.22 9.35
C SER A 154 -17.53 -4.50 9.67
N ALA A 155 -18.03 -3.91 10.75
CA ALA A 155 -19.43 -3.87 11.11
C ALA A 155 -20.17 -2.74 10.37
N CYS A 156 -21.42 -2.99 10.00
CA CYS A 156 -22.28 -2.12 9.22
C CYS A 156 -21.67 -1.76 7.85
N SER A 157 -22.02 -2.53 6.82
CA SER A 157 -21.66 -2.24 5.44
C SER A 157 -22.15 -0.86 5.00
N SER A 158 -21.26 -0.07 4.41
CA SER A 158 -21.63 1.19 3.75
C SER A 158 -21.84 0.89 2.27
N ALA A 159 -23.07 0.53 1.88
CA ALA A 159 -23.40 0.28 0.49
C ALA A 159 -23.35 1.59 -0.31
N LEU A 160 -22.20 1.84 -0.95
CA LEU A 160 -22.03 2.98 -1.85
C LEU A 160 -22.64 2.68 -3.20
N SER A 161 -23.38 3.63 -3.77
CA SER A 161 -23.98 3.55 -5.10
C SER A 161 -23.22 4.39 -6.11
N ILE A 162 -22.76 3.75 -7.18
CA ILE A 162 -22.13 4.45 -8.31
C ILE A 162 -23.14 5.15 -9.24
N LYS A 163 -24.44 4.99 -9.01
CA LYS A 163 -25.49 5.59 -9.84
C LYS A 163 -25.45 7.12 -9.77
N GLY A 164 -25.42 7.79 -10.92
CA GLY A 164 -25.30 9.24 -11.05
C GLY A 164 -23.89 9.79 -10.76
N SER A 165 -22.90 8.90 -10.57
CA SER A 165 -21.51 9.25 -10.34
C SER A 165 -20.69 9.23 -11.64
N ALA A 166 -19.43 9.67 -11.57
CA ALA A 166 -18.49 9.52 -12.69
C ALA A 166 -18.15 8.05 -13.03
N LEU A 167 -18.57 7.10 -12.20
CA LEU A 167 -18.32 5.67 -12.36
C LEU A 167 -19.51 4.88 -12.94
N GLU A 168 -20.71 5.47 -13.05
CA GLU A 168 -21.96 4.74 -13.38
C GLU A 168 -21.86 3.90 -14.66
N TYR A 169 -21.15 4.41 -15.67
CA TYR A 169 -21.00 3.77 -16.99
C TYR A 169 -19.57 3.35 -17.29
N VAL A 170 -18.69 3.34 -16.29
CA VAL A 170 -17.29 2.95 -16.45
C VAL A 170 -17.18 1.43 -16.39
N ASN A 171 -16.50 0.84 -17.36
CA ASN A 171 -16.19 -0.59 -17.34
C ASN A 171 -14.83 -0.86 -16.67
N ARG A 172 -13.89 0.08 -16.78
CA ARG A 172 -12.56 -0.05 -16.22
C ARG A 172 -12.00 1.26 -15.68
N VAL A 173 -11.43 1.20 -14.50
CA VAL A 173 -10.60 2.27 -13.93
C VAL A 173 -9.12 1.93 -14.11
N LEU A 174 -8.36 2.89 -14.64
CA LEU A 174 -6.90 2.83 -14.75
C LEU A 174 -6.32 3.77 -13.70
N ILE A 175 -5.32 3.34 -12.93
CA ILE A 175 -4.68 4.19 -11.92
C ILE A 175 -3.19 4.29 -12.22
N PHE A 176 -2.70 5.51 -12.35
CA PHE A 176 -1.30 5.89 -12.55
C PHE A 176 -0.89 6.81 -11.40
N GLY A 177 0.27 6.57 -10.80
CA GLY A 177 0.60 7.24 -9.55
C GLY A 177 1.80 6.69 -8.82
N ASP A 178 2.00 7.16 -7.60
CA ASP A 178 3.16 6.80 -6.80
C ASP A 178 2.79 5.92 -5.59
N SER A 179 3.56 6.04 -4.51
CA SER A 179 3.41 5.30 -3.26
C SER A 179 2.06 5.51 -2.58
N LEU A 180 1.38 6.63 -2.80
CA LEU A 180 0.04 6.85 -2.22
C LEU A 180 -1.04 5.99 -2.86
N SER A 181 -0.80 5.50 -4.08
CA SER A 181 -1.74 4.67 -4.84
C SER A 181 -1.23 3.25 -5.07
N ASP A 182 0.07 2.99 -4.86
CA ASP A 182 0.69 1.68 -5.08
C ASP A 182 0.06 0.59 -4.19
N GLN A 183 -0.43 -0.47 -4.84
CA GLN A 183 -1.00 -1.67 -4.23
C GLN A 183 0.04 -2.78 -3.96
N GLY A 184 1.34 -2.44 -3.91
CA GLY A 184 2.46 -3.37 -3.73
C GLY A 184 3.15 -3.80 -5.03
N ASN A 185 3.03 -3.02 -6.10
CA ASN A 185 3.75 -3.19 -7.36
C ASN A 185 5.26 -3.08 -7.16
N ILE A 186 5.78 -2.02 -6.51
CA ILE A 186 7.22 -1.92 -6.23
C ILE A 186 7.71 -3.04 -5.32
N TYR A 187 6.86 -3.49 -4.39
CA TYR A 187 7.16 -4.63 -3.54
C TYR A 187 7.38 -5.90 -4.34
N LYS A 188 6.55 -6.16 -5.35
CA LYS A 188 6.74 -7.29 -6.26
C LYS A 188 7.99 -7.12 -7.13
N PHE A 189 8.19 -5.95 -7.74
CA PHE A 189 9.33 -5.68 -8.62
C PHE A 189 10.67 -5.78 -7.88
N SER A 190 10.69 -5.35 -6.62
CA SER A 190 11.87 -5.44 -5.74
C SER A 190 12.05 -6.81 -5.08
N GLY A 191 11.21 -7.82 -5.35
CA GLY A 191 11.31 -9.13 -4.70
C GLY A 191 10.98 -9.12 -3.21
N GLY A 192 10.17 -8.16 -2.78
CA GLY A 192 9.67 -8.02 -1.40
C GLY A 192 10.53 -7.15 -0.50
N LEU A 193 11.36 -6.28 -1.10
CA LEU A 193 12.35 -5.47 -0.38
C LEU A 193 11.84 -4.06 -0.09
N ILE A 194 11.07 -3.47 -1.01
CA ILE A 194 10.64 -2.07 -0.94
C ILE A 194 9.12 -1.98 -1.06
N PRO A 195 8.42 -1.36 -0.11
CA PRO A 195 8.84 -1.19 1.28
C PRO A 195 8.81 -2.54 2.00
N LYS A 196 9.66 -2.73 3.01
CA LYS A 196 9.65 -3.97 3.81
C LYS A 196 8.31 -4.12 4.54
N SER A 197 7.67 -5.28 4.39
CA SER A 197 6.46 -5.67 5.13
C SER A 197 6.82 -6.71 6.20
N ILE A 198 6.63 -6.51 7.51
CA ILE A 198 6.30 -5.33 8.35
C ILE A 198 7.54 -4.42 8.48
N PRO A 199 7.44 -3.07 8.65
CA PRO A 199 6.32 -2.27 9.17
C PRO A 199 5.22 -1.91 8.18
N TYR A 200 5.47 -1.95 6.88
CA TYR A 200 4.49 -1.55 5.87
C TYR A 200 3.47 -2.66 5.59
N TYR A 201 2.24 -2.28 5.23
CA TYR A 201 1.15 -3.23 5.00
C TYR A 201 1.25 -3.89 3.62
N THR A 202 1.73 -5.13 3.56
CA THR A 202 1.78 -5.93 2.32
C THR A 202 2.50 -5.23 1.15
N GLY A 203 3.50 -4.42 1.46
CA GLY A 203 4.25 -3.66 0.46
C GLY A 203 3.59 -2.36 0.00
N MET A 204 2.55 -1.90 0.69
CA MET A 204 1.95 -0.58 0.49
C MET A 204 2.56 0.43 1.46
N PHE A 205 2.74 1.68 1.04
CA PHE A 205 3.33 2.73 1.88
C PHE A 205 2.32 3.29 2.89
N SER A 206 1.79 2.42 3.75
CA SER A 206 0.93 2.74 4.87
C SER A 206 0.88 1.54 5.82
N ASN A 207 0.15 1.64 6.93
CA ASN A 207 -0.14 0.53 7.84
C ASN A 207 -1.47 -0.19 7.54
N GLY A 208 -2.02 0.02 6.34
CA GLY A 208 -3.23 -0.65 5.85
C GLY A 208 -3.41 -0.40 4.35
N ASN A 209 -4.59 -0.74 3.83
CA ASN A 209 -4.92 -0.53 2.42
C ASN A 209 -4.87 0.96 2.03
N VAL A 210 -4.15 1.27 0.95
CA VAL A 210 -4.21 2.58 0.30
C VAL A 210 -5.58 2.83 -0.35
N TRP A 211 -5.91 4.10 -0.59
CA TRP A 211 -7.21 4.51 -1.15
C TRP A 211 -7.57 3.76 -2.44
N ALA A 212 -6.58 3.48 -3.31
CA ALA A 212 -6.77 2.80 -4.58
C ALA A 212 -7.24 1.34 -4.41
N VAL A 213 -6.77 0.65 -3.37
CA VAL A 213 -7.23 -0.72 -3.03
C VAL A 213 -8.67 -0.68 -2.51
N GLN A 214 -9.01 0.33 -1.71
CA GLN A 214 -10.38 0.53 -1.21
C GLN A 214 -11.35 0.81 -2.37
N LEU A 215 -10.97 1.67 -3.32
CA LEU A 215 -11.73 1.92 -4.56
C LEU A 215 -11.96 0.63 -5.35
N LYS A 216 -10.90 -0.17 -5.55
CA LYS A 216 -10.99 -1.47 -6.25
C LYS A 216 -11.99 -2.40 -5.58
N ASN A 217 -11.94 -2.53 -4.26
CA ASN A 217 -12.82 -3.44 -3.52
C ASN A 217 -14.29 -2.99 -3.61
N MET A 218 -14.56 -1.69 -3.52
CA MET A 218 -15.91 -1.13 -3.65
C MET A 218 -16.47 -1.28 -5.06
N LEU A 219 -15.63 -1.21 -6.10
CA LEU A 219 -16.03 -1.36 -7.49
C LEU A 219 -16.33 -2.81 -7.92
N LYS A 220 -15.82 -3.80 -7.17
CA LYS A 220 -15.95 -5.23 -7.51
C LYS A 220 -17.41 -5.70 -7.70
N PRO A 221 -18.39 -5.36 -6.82
CA PRO A 221 -19.77 -5.77 -7.01
C PRO A 221 -20.45 -5.14 -8.24
N TYR A 222 -19.90 -4.04 -8.76
CA TYR A 222 -20.37 -3.36 -9.97
C TYR A 222 -19.79 -3.94 -11.26
N GLY A 223 -18.90 -4.93 -11.16
CA GLY A 223 -18.22 -5.50 -12.33
C GLY A 223 -17.29 -4.50 -13.02
N VAL A 224 -16.84 -3.46 -12.31
CA VAL A 224 -15.89 -2.48 -12.83
C VAL A 224 -14.49 -2.97 -12.53
N GLU A 225 -13.72 -3.24 -13.58
CA GLU A 225 -12.34 -3.70 -13.46
C GLU A 225 -11.42 -2.54 -13.02
N VAL A 226 -10.41 -2.83 -12.19
CA VAL A 226 -9.42 -1.82 -11.76
C VAL A 226 -8.01 -2.30 -12.06
N SER A 227 -7.35 -1.61 -12.98
CA SER A 227 -5.94 -1.83 -13.34
C SER A 227 -5.08 -0.71 -12.75
N ASN A 228 -4.27 -1.04 -11.74
CA ASN A 228 -3.43 -0.08 -11.01
C ASN A 228 -1.96 -0.28 -11.37
N TYR A 229 -1.39 0.70 -12.06
CA TYR A 229 0.00 0.73 -12.54
C TYR A 229 0.93 1.57 -11.67
N SER A 230 0.42 2.18 -10.59
CA SER A 230 1.21 3.02 -9.70
C SER A 230 2.39 2.27 -9.09
N VAL A 231 3.55 2.91 -9.05
CA VAL A 231 4.77 2.35 -8.44
C VAL A 231 5.30 3.28 -7.36
N GLY A 232 5.57 2.75 -6.17
CA GLY A 232 6.16 3.51 -5.08
C GLY A 232 7.46 4.22 -5.47
N GLY A 233 7.53 5.52 -5.17
CA GLY A 233 8.66 6.37 -5.53
C GLY A 233 8.70 6.79 -7.01
N ALA A 234 7.65 6.49 -7.80
CA ALA A 234 7.58 6.94 -9.19
C ALA A 234 7.63 8.46 -9.30
N THR A 235 8.45 8.93 -10.23
CA THR A 235 8.55 10.35 -10.64
C THR A 235 7.86 10.57 -11.97
N VAL A 236 7.53 11.80 -12.32
CA VAL A 236 7.09 12.14 -13.67
C VAL A 236 8.32 12.31 -14.59
N VAL A 237 9.32 13.04 -14.10
CA VAL A 237 10.60 13.22 -14.78
C VAL A 237 11.59 12.21 -14.20
N LEU A 238 12.12 11.32 -15.04
CA LEU A 238 13.14 10.37 -14.61
C LEU A 238 14.39 11.13 -14.14
N SER A 239 14.84 10.85 -12.91
CA SER A 239 16.03 11.45 -12.30
C SER A 239 16.04 12.98 -12.40
N PRO A 240 15.07 13.67 -11.76
CA PRO A 240 14.96 15.12 -11.83
C PRO A 240 16.23 15.78 -11.26
N SER A 241 16.87 16.69 -12.00
CA SER A 241 18.14 17.28 -11.57
C SER A 241 18.02 18.18 -10.33
N TRP A 242 16.81 18.55 -9.94
CA TRP A 242 16.51 19.41 -8.80
C TRP A 242 16.15 18.64 -7.52
N ALA A 243 16.05 17.31 -7.57
CA ALA A 243 15.74 16.46 -6.43
C ALA A 243 16.75 15.30 -6.32
N SER A 244 17.18 14.99 -5.11
CA SER A 244 18.29 14.07 -4.83
C SER A 244 17.90 12.59 -4.83
N GLN A 245 16.60 12.28 -4.82
CA GLN A 245 16.07 10.92 -4.76
C GLN A 245 15.22 10.59 -5.99
N GLY A 246 15.46 9.43 -6.58
CA GLY A 246 14.63 8.89 -7.65
C GLY A 246 14.95 7.42 -7.88
N LEU A 247 14.00 6.55 -7.55
CA LEU A 247 14.04 5.19 -8.09
C LEU A 247 13.85 5.26 -9.63
N PRO A 248 14.34 4.27 -10.40
CA PRO A 248 14.21 4.26 -11.86
C PRO A 248 12.77 3.95 -12.34
N TYR A 249 11.76 4.32 -11.55
CA TYR A 249 10.35 4.17 -11.89
C TYR A 249 9.76 5.54 -12.18
N ASN A 250 9.00 5.63 -13.26
CA ASN A 250 8.37 6.87 -13.66
C ASN A 250 7.05 6.65 -14.39
N LEU A 251 6.27 7.72 -14.53
CA LEU A 251 4.96 7.71 -15.20
C LEU A 251 5.03 7.13 -16.61
N ALA A 252 6.10 7.39 -17.36
CA ALA A 252 6.27 6.85 -18.71
C ALA A 252 6.36 5.32 -18.72
N ALA A 253 7.02 4.70 -17.73
CA ALA A 253 7.05 3.25 -17.58
C ALA A 253 5.66 2.70 -17.24
N GLU A 254 4.89 3.37 -16.38
CA GLU A 254 3.51 2.97 -16.04
C GLU A 254 2.60 2.99 -17.28
N VAL A 255 2.65 4.08 -18.07
CA VAL A 255 1.93 4.18 -19.35
C VAL A 255 2.36 3.09 -20.31
N LYS A 256 3.65 2.75 -20.36
CA LYS A 256 4.15 1.65 -21.20
C LYS A 256 3.61 0.30 -20.75
N MET A 257 3.54 0.03 -19.45
CA MET A 257 2.95 -1.19 -18.90
C MET A 257 1.47 -1.30 -19.26
N TYR A 258 0.71 -0.21 -19.14
CA TYR A 258 -0.66 -0.14 -19.62
C TYR A 258 -0.78 -0.46 -21.13
N GLN A 259 0.09 0.12 -21.97
CA GLN A 259 0.07 -0.12 -23.42
C GLN A 259 0.31 -1.59 -23.79
N LEU A 260 1.07 -2.32 -22.98
CA LEU A 260 1.31 -3.76 -23.15
C LEU A 260 0.10 -4.57 -22.66
N ASP A 261 -0.41 -4.27 -21.47
CA ASP A 261 -1.53 -4.97 -20.84
C ASP A 261 -2.82 -4.87 -21.70
N LYS A 262 -3.12 -3.67 -22.20
CA LYS A 262 -4.36 -3.38 -22.95
C LYS A 262 -4.53 -4.17 -24.25
N GLN A 263 -3.47 -4.79 -24.78
CA GLN A 263 -3.53 -5.58 -26.02
C GLN A 263 -4.45 -6.81 -25.88
N SER A 264 -4.67 -7.27 -24.65
CA SER A 264 -5.50 -8.45 -24.35
C SER A 264 -6.95 -8.12 -24.01
N TRP A 265 -7.32 -6.83 -23.96
CA TRP A 265 -8.61 -6.42 -23.41
C TRP A 265 -9.71 -6.39 -24.46
N SER A 266 -10.96 -6.44 -23.97
CA SER A 266 -12.14 -6.29 -24.81
C SER A 266 -12.19 -4.90 -25.45
N GLN A 267 -12.65 -4.85 -26.70
CA GLN A 267 -12.84 -3.58 -27.41
C GLN A 267 -14.11 -2.89 -26.90
N GLY A 268 -14.10 -1.56 -26.85
CA GLY A 268 -15.28 -0.76 -26.49
C GLY A 268 -15.54 -0.60 -24.98
N GLU A 269 -14.60 -0.95 -24.11
CA GLU A 269 -14.67 -0.58 -22.68
C GLU A 269 -14.64 0.94 -22.50
N ASN A 270 -15.59 1.49 -21.74
CA ASN A 270 -15.54 2.87 -21.26
C ASN A 270 -14.58 2.97 -20.07
N LYS A 271 -13.53 3.79 -20.21
CA LYS A 271 -12.39 3.86 -19.29
C LYS A 271 -12.34 5.21 -18.57
N LEU A 272 -12.10 5.14 -17.27
CA LEU A 272 -11.68 6.29 -16.46
C LEU A 272 -10.21 6.12 -16.08
N ALA A 273 -9.34 7.03 -16.52
CA ALA A 273 -7.96 7.07 -16.07
C ALA A 273 -7.77 8.05 -14.91
N ILE A 274 -7.20 7.61 -13.80
CA ILE A 274 -6.89 8.42 -12.63
C ILE A 274 -5.38 8.65 -12.56
N PHE A 275 -4.97 9.91 -12.48
CA PHE A 275 -3.58 10.32 -12.30
C PHE A 275 -3.40 10.97 -10.94
N PHE A 276 -2.56 10.37 -10.10
CA PHE A 276 -2.16 10.94 -8.81
C PHE A 276 -0.65 10.74 -8.63
N ILE A 277 0.12 11.67 -9.19
CA ILE A 277 1.57 11.57 -9.38
C ILE A 277 2.23 12.95 -9.30
N GLY A 278 3.50 12.99 -8.91
CA GLY A 278 4.34 14.18 -8.97
C GLY A 278 4.96 14.60 -7.63
N ALA A 279 4.53 14.01 -6.51
CA ALA A 279 5.09 14.35 -5.20
C ALA A 279 6.60 14.04 -5.13
N ASN A 280 7.01 12.86 -5.63
CA ASN A 280 8.42 12.44 -5.61
C ASN A 280 9.34 13.32 -6.46
N ASP A 281 8.81 14.05 -7.44
CA ASP A 281 9.60 15.02 -8.21
C ASP A 281 9.97 16.26 -7.38
N TYR A 282 9.29 16.49 -6.25
CA TYR A 282 9.41 17.70 -5.43
C TYR A 282 9.95 17.44 -4.03
N LEU A 283 9.62 16.32 -3.36
CA LEU A 283 9.87 16.11 -1.93
C LEU A 283 11.28 16.52 -1.45
N THR A 284 12.30 16.17 -2.22
CA THR A 284 13.71 16.47 -1.90
C THR A 284 14.28 17.65 -2.70
N ALA A 285 13.43 18.55 -3.18
CA ALA A 285 13.84 19.73 -3.93
C ALA A 285 14.78 20.61 -3.10
N ASP A 286 15.81 21.17 -3.75
CA ASP A 286 16.78 22.03 -3.08
C ASP A 286 16.09 23.30 -2.53
N LYS A 287 16.26 23.55 -1.23
CA LYS A 287 15.68 24.72 -0.54
C LYS A 287 16.14 26.08 -1.10
N SER A 288 17.22 26.12 -1.87
CA SER A 288 17.78 27.31 -2.51
C SER A 288 17.30 27.55 -3.94
N MET A 289 16.39 26.74 -4.47
CA MET A 289 15.85 26.92 -5.82
C MET A 289 15.28 28.33 -6.02
N SER A 290 15.68 28.97 -7.12
CA SER A 290 15.06 30.23 -7.54
C SER A 290 13.63 30.00 -8.03
N LYS A 291 12.83 31.07 -8.07
CA LYS A 291 11.46 31.00 -8.60
C LYS A 291 11.43 30.47 -10.04
N GLU A 292 12.35 30.93 -10.87
CA GLU A 292 12.46 30.53 -12.28
C GLU A 292 12.79 29.03 -12.41
N ALA A 293 13.66 28.51 -11.54
CA ALA A 293 13.97 27.08 -11.50
C ALA A 293 12.75 26.25 -11.06
N MET A 294 12.00 26.72 -10.06
CA MET A 294 10.75 26.09 -9.62
C MET A 294 9.70 26.10 -10.74
N ASP A 295 9.48 27.25 -11.40
CA ASP A 295 8.56 27.39 -12.52
C ASP A 295 8.91 26.42 -13.66
N HIS A 296 10.20 26.31 -14.00
CA HIS A 296 10.68 25.41 -15.04
C HIS A 296 10.41 23.94 -14.70
N ALA A 297 10.79 23.51 -13.49
CA ALA A 297 10.59 22.14 -13.02
C ALA A 297 9.10 21.76 -13.02
N VAL A 298 8.24 22.59 -12.43
CA VAL A 298 6.79 22.34 -12.39
C VAL A 298 6.19 22.29 -13.80
N SER A 299 6.60 23.19 -14.70
CA SER A 299 6.12 23.20 -16.09
C SER A 299 6.49 21.91 -16.83
N GLN A 300 7.70 21.39 -16.64
CA GLN A 300 8.12 20.12 -17.24
C GLN A 300 7.31 18.93 -16.72
N ILE A 301 7.09 18.87 -15.41
CA ILE A 301 6.32 17.80 -14.76
C ILE A 301 4.86 17.83 -15.25
N VAL A 302 4.21 18.99 -15.16
CA VAL A 302 2.81 19.16 -15.58
C VAL A 302 2.65 18.85 -17.07
N GLY A 303 3.56 19.32 -17.92
CA GLY A 303 3.54 19.01 -19.35
C GLY A 303 3.60 17.51 -19.65
N LYS A 304 4.42 16.75 -18.91
CA LYS A 304 4.52 15.29 -19.06
C LYS A 304 3.29 14.55 -18.54
N ILE A 305 2.69 15.00 -17.44
CA ILE A 305 1.40 14.44 -16.96
C ILE A 305 0.33 14.63 -18.03
N ILE A 306 0.23 15.84 -18.60
CA ILE A 306 -0.74 16.16 -19.66
C ILE A 306 -0.52 15.29 -20.91
N SER A 307 0.74 15.12 -21.35
CA SER A 307 1.07 14.22 -22.46
C SER A 307 0.62 12.78 -22.17
N SER A 308 0.90 12.30 -20.96
CA SER A 308 0.55 10.93 -20.53
C SER A 308 -0.95 10.69 -20.51
N ILE A 309 -1.75 11.69 -20.09
CA ILE A 309 -3.22 11.63 -20.17
C ILE A 309 -3.67 11.42 -21.62
N GLY A 310 -3.09 12.17 -22.57
CA GLY A 310 -3.37 12.01 -24.00
C GLY A 310 -2.94 10.66 -24.56
N GLU A 311 -1.78 10.15 -24.16
CA GLU A 311 -1.24 8.84 -24.59
C GLU A 311 -2.06 7.65 -24.07
N VAL A 312 -2.62 7.75 -22.86
CA VAL A 312 -3.49 6.71 -22.30
C VAL A 312 -4.79 6.60 -23.09
N GLY A 313 -5.35 7.74 -23.51
CA GLY A 313 -6.51 7.81 -24.40
C GLY A 313 -7.75 7.16 -23.79
N ALA A 314 -7.97 7.32 -22.48
CA ALA A 314 -9.20 6.89 -21.82
C ALA A 314 -10.35 7.87 -22.14
N ASP A 315 -11.60 7.39 -22.06
CA ASP A 315 -12.79 8.19 -22.35
C ASP A 315 -12.90 9.39 -21.42
N ASN A 316 -12.61 9.18 -20.13
CA ASN A 316 -12.55 10.23 -19.11
C ASN A 316 -11.25 10.14 -18.32
N ALA A 317 -10.80 11.28 -17.79
CA ALA A 317 -9.67 11.34 -16.87
C ALA A 317 -10.02 12.09 -15.58
N LEU A 318 -9.47 11.61 -14.46
CA LEU A 318 -9.48 12.28 -13.17
C LEU A 318 -8.04 12.58 -12.77
N ILE A 319 -7.75 13.83 -12.47
CA ILE A 319 -6.48 14.28 -11.90
C ILE A 319 -6.72 14.55 -10.43
N ILE A 320 -5.98 13.87 -9.57
CA ILE A 320 -5.92 14.17 -8.13
C ILE A 320 -4.72 15.09 -7.92
N GLY A 321 -4.98 16.31 -7.45
CA GLY A 321 -3.93 17.26 -7.09
C GLY A 321 -3.10 16.76 -5.91
N LEU A 322 -1.95 17.39 -5.69
CA LEU A 322 -1.07 17.09 -4.58
C LEU A 322 -1.55 17.78 -3.29
N PRO A 323 -1.29 17.21 -2.11
CA PRO A 323 -1.38 17.97 -0.88
C PRO A 323 -0.29 19.04 -0.85
N ASN A 324 -0.37 19.99 0.08
CA ASN A 324 0.75 20.90 0.32
C ASN A 324 1.94 20.12 0.92
N LEU A 325 2.94 19.79 0.09
CA LEU A 325 4.06 18.93 0.49
C LEU A 325 4.95 19.55 1.58
N ALA A 326 4.88 20.87 1.77
CA ALA A 326 5.55 21.58 2.87
C ALA A 326 5.09 21.11 4.27
N LEU A 327 3.96 20.40 4.35
CA LEU A 327 3.39 19.91 5.59
C LEU A 327 3.93 18.54 6.01
N THR A 328 4.67 17.85 5.12
CA THR A 328 5.32 16.58 5.43
C THR A 328 6.39 16.75 6.51
N ILE A 329 6.72 15.67 7.21
CA ILE A 329 7.79 15.69 8.22
C ILE A 329 9.14 15.86 7.50
N GLU A 330 9.35 15.15 6.39
CA GLU A 330 10.57 15.23 5.59
C GLU A 330 10.88 16.65 5.10
N SER A 331 9.86 17.40 4.65
CA SER A 331 10.07 18.79 4.20
C SER A 331 10.60 19.70 5.32
N LYS A 332 10.09 19.52 6.53
CA LYS A 332 10.54 20.26 7.73
C LYS A 332 11.96 19.88 8.13
N GLU A 333 12.31 18.59 8.01
CA GLU A 333 13.66 18.10 8.30
C GLU A 333 14.69 18.64 7.29
N LEU A 334 14.30 18.76 6.01
CA LEU A 334 15.15 19.33 4.97
C LEU A 334 15.19 20.87 4.98
N GLY A 335 14.19 21.52 5.59
CA GLY A 335 14.04 22.97 5.61
C GLY A 335 13.68 23.56 4.24
N ASN A 336 12.93 22.81 3.41
CA ASN A 336 12.54 23.18 2.05
C ASN A 336 11.05 23.54 1.92
N GLU A 337 10.37 23.86 3.03
CA GLU A 337 8.92 24.08 3.09
C GLU A 337 8.45 25.19 2.14
N ALA A 338 9.21 26.29 2.02
CA ALA A 338 8.86 27.39 1.13
C ALA A 338 8.86 26.96 -0.35
N VAL A 339 9.86 26.16 -0.75
CA VAL A 339 9.98 25.59 -2.10
C VAL A 339 8.84 24.61 -2.35
N LEU A 340 8.59 23.67 -1.44
CA LEU A 340 7.54 22.66 -1.62
C LEU A 340 6.13 23.25 -1.63
N SER A 341 5.88 24.27 -0.81
CA SER A 341 4.61 25.00 -0.82
C SER A 341 4.39 25.67 -2.17
N TYR A 342 5.40 26.34 -2.72
CA TYR A 342 5.31 26.98 -4.02
C TYR A 342 5.06 25.97 -5.15
N MET A 343 5.89 24.92 -5.23
CA MET A 343 5.82 23.94 -6.31
C MET A 343 4.53 23.13 -6.30
N SER A 344 4.05 22.71 -5.11
CA SER A 344 2.79 21.96 -4.97
C SER A 344 1.59 22.81 -5.41
N ASN A 345 1.56 24.08 -5.00
CA ASN A 345 0.48 25.01 -5.37
C ASN A 345 0.48 25.32 -6.87
N LEU A 346 1.65 25.55 -7.47
CA LEU A 346 1.76 25.80 -8.90
C LEU A 346 1.37 24.56 -9.71
N HIS A 347 1.81 23.36 -9.30
CA HIS A 347 1.43 22.09 -9.92
C HIS A 347 -0.10 21.92 -9.96
N ASN A 348 -0.77 22.10 -8.83
CA ASN A 348 -2.23 22.02 -8.74
C ASN A 348 -2.91 23.09 -9.61
N THR A 349 -2.38 24.31 -9.61
CA THR A 349 -2.93 25.42 -10.40
C THR A 349 -2.91 25.10 -11.89
N LEU A 350 -1.77 24.63 -12.42
CA LEU A 350 -1.62 24.35 -13.85
C LEU A 350 -2.45 23.12 -14.28
N LEU A 351 -2.49 22.06 -13.48
CA LEU A 351 -3.33 20.88 -13.81
C LEU A 351 -4.82 21.19 -13.72
N LYS A 352 -5.25 22.03 -12.77
CA LYS A 352 -6.64 22.51 -12.68
C LYS A 352 -7.01 23.35 -13.91
N GLN A 353 -6.12 24.23 -14.36
CA GLN A 353 -6.32 25.01 -15.60
C GLN A 353 -6.43 24.11 -16.83
N PHE A 354 -5.54 23.11 -16.95
CA PHE A 354 -5.64 22.11 -18.02
C PHE A 354 -6.99 21.38 -17.98
N ALA A 355 -7.38 20.82 -16.84
CA ALA A 355 -8.65 20.10 -16.71
C ALA A 355 -9.86 20.97 -17.06
N ALA A 356 -9.87 22.25 -16.65
CA ALA A 356 -10.94 23.18 -16.99
C ALA A 356 -11.07 23.46 -18.50
N SER A 357 -10.00 23.23 -19.28
CA SER A 357 -10.00 23.36 -20.74
C SER A 357 -10.48 22.11 -21.49
N GLN A 358 -10.72 21.00 -20.78
CA GLN A 358 -11.08 19.71 -21.37
C GLN A 358 -12.44 19.25 -20.85
N SER A 359 -13.34 18.82 -21.74
CA SER A 359 -14.68 18.38 -21.33
C SER A 359 -14.70 17.03 -20.62
N ASN A 360 -13.70 16.19 -20.84
CA ASN A 360 -13.58 14.83 -20.32
C ASN A 360 -12.49 14.67 -19.25
N VAL A 361 -11.88 15.76 -18.77
CA VAL A 361 -10.87 15.73 -17.70
C VAL A 361 -11.41 16.48 -16.49
N LYS A 362 -11.37 15.84 -15.33
CA LYS A 362 -11.75 16.45 -14.05
C LYS A 362 -10.53 16.59 -13.15
N PHE A 363 -10.40 17.73 -12.49
CA PHE A 363 -9.42 17.93 -11.42
C PHE A 363 -10.11 17.93 -10.05
N ILE A 364 -9.53 17.25 -9.07
CA ILE A 364 -9.92 17.35 -7.66
C ILE A 364 -8.69 17.74 -6.84
N GLY A 365 -8.80 18.77 -6.01
CA GLY A 365 -7.72 19.19 -5.10
C GLY A 365 -7.89 18.53 -3.74
N ILE A 366 -6.81 18.03 -3.15
CA ILE A 366 -6.80 17.42 -1.80
C ILE A 366 -6.03 18.27 -0.78
N ASP A 367 -5.44 19.38 -1.22
CA ASP A 367 -4.71 20.35 -0.40
C ASP A 367 -5.53 20.82 0.79
N ALA A 368 -6.76 21.30 0.56
CA ALA A 368 -7.65 21.75 1.63
C ALA A 368 -8.02 20.63 2.63
N MET A 369 -8.22 19.40 2.12
CA MET A 369 -8.50 18.24 2.96
C MET A 369 -7.32 17.94 3.88
N PHE A 370 -6.11 17.84 3.33
CA PHE A 370 -4.90 17.57 4.11
C PHE A 370 -4.53 18.74 5.04
N GLU A 371 -4.78 19.99 4.65
CA GLU A 371 -4.58 21.12 5.55
C GLU A 371 -5.56 21.10 6.73
N SER A 372 -6.82 20.74 6.49
CA SER A 372 -7.84 20.68 7.54
C SER A 372 -7.49 19.63 8.60
N MET A 373 -6.89 18.50 8.22
CA MET A 373 -6.49 17.48 9.19
C MET A 373 -5.44 17.99 10.18
N LEU A 374 -4.55 18.89 9.75
CA LEU A 374 -3.49 19.45 10.60
C LEU A 374 -3.94 20.68 11.39
N LYS A 375 -4.80 21.51 10.81
CA LYS A 375 -5.29 22.77 11.41
C LYS A 375 -6.42 22.54 12.41
N ASP A 376 -7.34 21.63 12.09
CA ASP A 376 -8.52 21.30 12.91
C ASP A 376 -8.78 19.78 12.87
N PRO A 377 -7.92 18.98 13.54
CA PRO A 377 -8.07 17.54 13.60
C PRO A 377 -9.40 17.10 14.22
N GLU A 378 -10.03 17.91 15.08
CA GLU A 378 -11.32 17.56 15.68
C GLU A 378 -12.43 17.59 14.64
N GLN A 379 -12.54 18.67 13.85
CA GLN A 379 -13.47 18.74 12.74
C GLN A 379 -13.18 17.67 11.66
N PHE A 380 -11.90 17.41 11.39
CA PHE A 380 -11.50 16.35 10.46
C PHE A 380 -11.95 14.98 10.96
N ASN A 381 -11.74 14.67 12.24
CA ASN A 381 -12.20 13.45 12.89
C ASN A 381 -13.72 13.28 12.82
N GLN A 382 -14.48 14.36 12.99
CA GLN A 382 -15.94 14.33 12.83
C GLN A 382 -16.35 14.03 11.38
N THR A 383 -15.68 14.67 10.41
CA THR A 383 -16.02 14.61 8.98
C THR A 383 -15.67 13.27 8.36
N TYR A 384 -14.45 12.77 8.61
CA TYR A 384 -13.90 11.55 8.00
C TYR A 384 -13.80 10.40 8.98
N HIS A 385 -14.40 10.55 10.16
CA HIS A 385 -14.55 9.44 11.10
C HIS A 385 -13.18 8.87 11.54
N THR A 386 -12.20 9.76 11.73
CA THR A 386 -10.83 9.44 12.16
C THR A 386 -10.61 9.72 13.64
N ARG A 387 -9.42 9.39 14.16
CA ARG A 387 -9.03 9.57 15.57
C ARG A 387 -7.67 10.22 15.75
N LEU A 388 -7.36 11.13 14.83
CA LEU A 388 -6.13 11.89 14.84
C LEU A 388 -6.03 12.66 16.15
N ASP A 389 -4.91 12.50 16.85
CA ASP A 389 -4.66 13.18 18.10
C ASP A 389 -3.77 14.41 17.83
N PRO A 390 -4.23 15.63 18.16
CA PRO A 390 -3.46 16.85 17.99
C PRO A 390 -2.04 16.77 18.59
N LYS A 391 -1.83 15.97 19.64
CA LYS A 391 -0.55 15.85 20.35
C LYS A 391 0.55 15.16 19.53
N VAL A 392 0.19 14.35 18.53
CA VAL A 392 1.15 13.56 17.73
C VAL A 392 1.05 13.84 16.23
N ILE A 393 0.33 14.89 15.83
CA ILE A 393 -0.01 15.14 14.42
C ILE A 393 1.19 15.49 13.53
N GLY A 394 2.27 15.99 14.13
CA GLY A 394 3.55 16.27 13.47
C GLY A 394 4.60 15.17 13.63
N GLN A 395 4.22 14.00 14.15
CA GLN A 395 5.10 12.86 14.38
C GLN A 395 4.69 11.70 13.45
N SER A 396 5.63 10.83 13.13
CA SER A 396 5.38 9.57 12.43
C SER A 396 5.12 8.44 13.44
N CYS A 397 4.26 7.48 13.11
CA CYS A 397 4.11 6.29 13.95
C CYS A 397 5.31 5.33 13.79
N TRP A 398 5.77 5.14 12.56
CA TRP A 398 7.00 4.44 12.22
C TRP A 398 8.13 5.46 12.08
N GLN A 399 9.05 5.45 13.05
CA GLN A 399 10.20 6.37 13.11
C GLN A 399 11.38 5.93 12.23
N GLY A 400 11.24 4.80 11.53
CA GLY A 400 12.22 4.43 10.51
C GLY A 400 11.85 5.05 9.16
N GLY A 401 12.75 4.94 8.20
CA GLY A 401 12.48 5.36 6.84
C GLY A 401 11.74 4.31 6.01
N TYR A 402 11.02 4.76 4.99
CA TYR A 402 10.64 3.94 3.82
C TYR A 402 11.83 3.81 2.85
N PHE A 403 12.64 4.87 2.77
CA PHE A 403 14.05 4.86 2.38
C PHE A 403 14.86 5.31 3.59
N ALA A 404 15.96 4.64 3.90
CA ALA A 404 16.74 4.99 5.08
C ALA A 404 17.57 6.25 4.80
N THR A 405 17.21 7.35 5.43
CA THR A 405 18.06 8.53 5.58
C THR A 405 18.44 8.64 7.05
N HIS A 406 19.71 8.38 7.35
CA HIS A 406 20.53 9.04 8.37
C HIS A 406 21.82 8.24 8.62
N LEU A 407 22.73 8.22 7.65
CA LEU A 407 24.17 8.11 7.96
C LEU A 407 24.94 8.94 6.94
N ASN A 408 25.61 9.98 7.43
CA ASN A 408 26.61 10.72 6.69
C ASN A 408 27.61 9.74 6.06
N ALA A 409 27.79 9.81 4.75
CA ALA A 409 28.92 9.20 4.07
C ALA A 409 29.59 10.27 3.21
N GLU A 410 30.32 11.15 3.89
CA GLU A 410 31.46 11.88 3.31
C GLU A 410 32.52 10.84 2.88
N SER A 411 32.29 10.15 1.77
CA SER A 411 33.31 9.29 1.16
C SER A 411 33.37 9.52 -0.34
N GLU A 412 34.58 9.69 -0.86
CA GLU A 412 34.88 9.91 -2.30
C GLU A 412 34.42 8.75 -3.22
N ASP A 413 34.02 7.60 -2.66
CA ASP A 413 33.35 6.51 -3.36
C ASP A 413 31.86 6.40 -2.90
N PRO A 414 30.88 6.77 -3.77
CA PRO A 414 29.45 6.66 -3.48
C PRO A 414 28.96 5.25 -3.15
N ASN A 415 29.78 4.21 -3.42
CA ASN A 415 29.44 2.81 -3.24
C ASN A 415 30.18 2.14 -2.06
N ALA A 416 31.14 2.81 -1.43
CA ALA A 416 31.99 2.23 -0.39
C ALA A 416 31.18 1.78 0.84
N PHE A 417 30.23 2.61 1.27
CA PHE A 417 29.30 2.28 2.36
C PHE A 417 28.50 0.99 2.08
N TYR A 418 28.00 0.85 0.84
CA TYR A 418 27.19 -0.31 0.43
C TYR A 418 28.03 -1.60 0.35
N ARG A 419 29.28 -1.49 -0.09
CA ARG A 419 30.23 -2.62 -0.09
C ARG A 419 30.58 -3.06 1.33
N MET A 420 30.76 -2.13 2.27
CA MET A 420 31.02 -2.43 3.68
C MET A 420 29.87 -3.19 4.36
N LEU A 421 28.62 -2.84 4.04
CA LEU A 421 27.44 -3.54 4.58
C LEU A 421 27.29 -4.96 4.02
N LEU A 422 27.62 -5.18 2.74
CA LEU A 422 27.66 -6.53 2.14
C LEU A 422 28.73 -7.43 2.77
N MET A 423 29.80 -6.84 3.31
CA MET A 423 30.89 -7.57 4.00
C MET A 423 30.54 -7.98 5.44
N LYS A 424 29.61 -7.31 6.11
CA LYS A 424 29.32 -7.52 7.55
C LYS A 424 28.62 -8.86 7.85
N ASN A 425 28.04 -9.52 6.84
CA ASN A 425 27.39 -10.82 6.94
C ASN A 425 28.06 -11.94 6.11
N SER A 426 29.21 -11.68 5.46
CA SER A 426 29.91 -12.73 4.70
C SER A 426 30.82 -13.53 5.63
N THR A 427 30.41 -14.74 6.00
CA THR A 427 31.22 -15.67 6.83
C THR A 427 32.29 -16.44 6.06
N GLY A 428 32.80 -15.93 4.93
CA GLY A 428 33.80 -16.63 4.13
C GLY A 428 34.68 -15.73 3.25
N GLU A 429 35.98 -16.02 3.25
CA GLU A 429 37.04 -15.23 2.59
C GLU A 429 36.96 -15.20 1.05
N ASN A 430 36.11 -16.04 0.42
CA ASN A 430 36.02 -16.16 -1.04
C ASN A 430 34.93 -15.29 -1.72
N ASN A 431 34.23 -14.41 -0.99
CA ASN A 431 33.09 -13.65 -1.54
C ASN A 431 33.46 -12.29 -2.20
N LEU A 432 34.72 -11.85 -2.13
CA LEU A 432 35.15 -10.54 -2.66
C LEU A 432 34.98 -10.42 -4.19
N GLU A 433 35.15 -11.51 -4.93
CA GLU A 433 35.03 -11.49 -6.41
C GLU A 433 33.57 -11.39 -6.89
N TYR A 434 32.62 -11.88 -6.10
CA TYR A 434 31.18 -11.85 -6.41
C TYR A 434 30.53 -10.54 -5.96
N ILE A 435 30.93 -9.97 -4.82
CA ILE A 435 30.43 -8.69 -4.30
C ILE A 435 30.74 -7.54 -5.27
N ASN A 436 31.90 -7.56 -5.92
CA ASN A 436 32.28 -6.57 -6.94
C ASN A 436 31.46 -6.69 -8.24
N LYS A 437 30.72 -7.79 -8.44
CA LYS A 437 29.87 -8.05 -9.62
C LYS A 437 28.38 -7.81 -9.33
N VAL A 438 27.99 -7.51 -8.07
CA VAL A 438 26.60 -7.16 -7.74
C VAL A 438 26.31 -5.77 -8.33
N PRO A 439 25.38 -5.64 -9.30
CA PRO A 439 25.00 -4.34 -9.79
C PRO A 439 24.31 -3.58 -8.65
N LEU A 440 24.95 -2.55 -8.10
CA LEU A 440 24.35 -1.69 -7.09
C LEU A 440 23.33 -0.75 -7.75
N SER A 441 22.25 -1.31 -8.30
CA SER A 441 21.10 -0.53 -8.79
C SER A 441 20.53 0.31 -7.65
N ALA A 442 19.79 1.37 -7.98
CA ALA A 442 19.15 2.24 -6.98
C ALA A 442 18.30 1.42 -5.99
N ASP A 443 17.65 0.38 -6.49
CA ASP A 443 16.82 -0.58 -5.75
C ASP A 443 17.66 -1.47 -4.80
N ILE A 444 18.84 -1.93 -5.24
CA ILE A 444 19.77 -2.69 -4.38
C ILE A 444 20.42 -1.77 -3.32
N LYS A 445 20.69 -0.52 -3.66
CA LYS A 445 21.14 0.49 -2.69
C LYS A 445 20.06 0.79 -1.65
N ALA A 446 18.82 1.00 -2.09
CA ALA A 446 17.66 1.18 -1.22
C ALA A 446 17.44 -0.02 -0.28
N THR A 447 17.69 -1.23 -0.79
CA THR A 447 17.64 -2.48 0.00
C THR A 447 18.69 -2.52 1.11
N ILE A 448 19.94 -2.16 0.81
CA ILE A 448 21.03 -2.15 1.79
C ILE A 448 20.79 -1.06 2.85
N MET A 449 20.12 0.04 2.48
CA MET A 449 19.73 1.10 3.40
C MET A 449 18.58 0.67 4.34
N ALA A 450 17.65 -0.20 3.90
CA ALA A 450 16.46 -0.61 4.67
C ALA A 450 16.73 -1.46 5.94
N SER A 451 17.97 -1.57 6.42
CA SER A 451 18.33 -2.32 7.63
C SER A 451 17.88 -1.60 8.91
N THR A 452 16.60 -1.79 9.25
CA THR A 452 16.02 -1.89 10.61
C THR A 452 16.71 -1.14 11.75
N SER A 453 16.38 0.14 11.92
CA SER A 453 16.43 0.80 13.24
C SER A 453 15.38 1.92 13.29
N GLY A 454 14.15 1.57 13.64
CA GLY A 454 13.06 2.51 13.88
C GLY A 454 12.18 1.96 14.99
N GLN A 455 11.56 2.85 15.77
CA GLN A 455 10.55 2.47 16.76
C GLN A 455 9.16 2.62 16.14
N MET A 456 8.29 1.65 16.39
CA MET A 456 6.88 1.70 16.02
C MET A 456 6.07 2.21 17.20
N CYS A 457 5.13 3.13 16.95
CA CYS A 457 4.17 3.57 17.96
C CYS A 457 3.20 2.43 18.32
N ASN A 458 2.56 2.52 19.50
CA ASN A 458 1.61 1.50 19.95
C ASN A 458 0.18 1.70 19.39
N ASP A 459 -0.10 2.91 18.90
CA ASP A 459 -1.45 3.41 18.63
C ASP A 459 -1.52 4.19 17.29
N PRO A 460 -1.31 3.51 16.15
CA PRO A 460 -1.19 4.15 14.84
C PRO A 460 -2.42 4.94 14.38
N TRP A 461 -3.61 4.71 14.96
CA TRP A 461 -4.82 5.49 14.66
C TRP A 461 -4.76 6.95 15.09
N ARG A 462 -3.85 7.30 16.01
CA ARG A 462 -3.70 8.69 16.47
C ARG A 462 -2.87 9.54 15.51
N TYR A 463 -2.15 8.91 14.59
CA TYR A 463 -1.15 9.56 13.76
C TYR A 463 -1.71 9.86 12.37
N VAL A 464 -1.37 11.03 11.85
CA VAL A 464 -1.56 11.36 10.42
C VAL A 464 -0.55 10.61 9.57
N PHE A 465 0.70 10.64 10.00
CA PHE A 465 1.85 10.15 9.28
C PHE A 465 2.22 8.74 9.75
N TRP A 466 2.28 7.81 8.81
CA TRP A 466 2.86 6.50 9.05
C TRP A 466 4.38 6.62 9.15
N ASP A 467 5.02 7.21 8.14
CA ASP A 467 6.45 7.57 8.15
C ASP A 467 6.61 9.07 7.85
N HIS A 468 7.78 9.52 7.39
CA HIS A 468 8.08 10.95 7.24
C HIS A 468 7.28 11.65 6.12
N VAL A 469 6.65 10.89 5.21
CA VAL A 469 5.84 11.44 4.10
C VAL A 469 4.50 10.75 3.91
N HIS A 470 4.40 9.47 4.24
CA HIS A 470 3.23 8.66 3.92
C HIS A 470 2.17 8.72 5.02
N PRO A 471 0.87 8.78 4.65
CA PRO A 471 -0.23 8.79 5.61
C PRO A 471 -0.52 7.41 6.20
N THR A 472 -1.09 7.39 7.41
CA THR A 472 -1.66 6.19 8.02
C THR A 472 -2.93 5.72 7.28
N TYR A 473 -3.35 4.49 7.56
CA TYR A 473 -4.54 3.87 6.98
C TYR A 473 -5.81 4.71 7.17
N GLN A 474 -5.99 5.37 8.32
CA GLN A 474 -7.18 6.22 8.54
C GLN A 474 -7.20 7.43 7.62
N VAL A 475 -6.04 8.02 7.34
CA VAL A 475 -5.92 9.14 6.40
C VAL A 475 -6.10 8.64 4.96
N GLN A 476 -5.61 7.44 4.63
CA GLN A 476 -5.90 6.78 3.33
C GLN A 476 -7.41 6.51 3.15
N LYS A 477 -8.12 6.10 4.20
CA LYS A 477 -9.59 5.94 4.21
C LYS A 477 -10.31 7.27 4.04
N ALA A 478 -9.85 8.34 4.71
CA ALA A 478 -10.38 9.68 4.54
C ALA A 478 -10.18 10.19 3.09
N LEU A 479 -9.00 9.94 2.50
CA LEU A 479 -8.71 10.26 1.10
C LEU A 479 -9.65 9.51 0.17
N TYR A 480 -9.84 8.20 0.38
CA TYR A 480 -10.82 7.42 -0.36
C TYR A 480 -12.22 8.05 -0.27
N GLN A 481 -12.74 8.32 0.93
CA GLN A 481 -14.05 8.95 1.12
C GLN A 481 -14.16 10.29 0.40
N TYR A 482 -13.12 11.13 0.49
CA TYR A 482 -13.08 12.42 -0.20
C TYR A 482 -13.14 12.25 -1.72
N VAL A 483 -12.32 11.38 -2.30
CA VAL A 483 -12.32 11.10 -3.75
C VAL A 483 -13.70 10.62 -4.20
N MET A 484 -14.29 9.66 -3.48
CA MET A 484 -15.62 9.11 -3.75
C MET A 484 -16.71 10.20 -3.75
N HIS A 485 -16.68 11.08 -2.75
CA HIS A 485 -17.58 12.22 -2.69
C HIS A 485 -17.37 13.19 -3.86
N GLN A 486 -16.12 13.53 -4.19
CA GLN A 486 -15.81 14.42 -5.30
C GLN A 486 -16.31 13.87 -6.63
N ILE A 487 -16.31 12.56 -6.84
CA ILE A 487 -16.85 11.91 -8.05
C ILE A 487 -18.34 11.55 -7.96
N ARG A 488 -19.04 12.02 -6.93
CA ARG A 488 -20.49 11.89 -6.69
C ARG A 488 -20.99 10.46 -6.47
N VAL A 489 -20.15 9.60 -5.91
CA VAL A 489 -20.62 8.32 -5.37
C VAL A 489 -21.33 8.59 -4.05
N LYS A 490 -22.46 7.93 -3.83
CA LYS A 490 -23.39 8.21 -2.72
C LYS A 490 -23.51 7.06 -1.75
#